data_AF-A0A9K3KTW3-F1
#
_entry.id   AF-A0A9K3KTW3-F1
#
_cell.length_a   1.000
_cell.length_b   1.000
_cell.length_c   1.000
_cell.angle_alpha   90.00
_cell.angle_beta   90.00
_cell.angle_gamma   90.00
#
_symmetry.space_group_name_H-M   'P 1'
#
loop_
_entity.id
_entity.type
_entity.pdbx_description
1 polymer ?
#
loop_
_entity_poly.entity_id
_entity_poly.type
_entity_poly.pdbx_seq_one_letter_code
_entity_poly.pdbx_strand_id
1 'polypeptide(L)'
;MAAAKLQTNGNDGIIDETSSDSSAGDDAVGTPLASREGSDMDLTGLLNADDDNQQPKRKSLKDRAKIPLTFYVVLANVAALQYTAGIWRLESLKDWTNSMITAGYSARDAMVYLRDMMEAVYRGKVDDWKEVGFVSVVTFMIACTLYVLIVAPFRAGFWTGPRTSKHKIHRYMGMAYLIQYFAAWIEFYRYSNNYDVKDSVLPHFIAINGLIQGWSAFFSFKVLPDLDDPGYYSDQAVASRTFVHENIFFTLLATWGSVYYNETWRDNIQSTVFGQIMEAVWVFFPYVLVRPFFPTTSFSSAGSGRRSRSERNETFYRYGTLAVKFFYLWAKYFLGFMVNSLWLLKAATPEQSKFLKGMFLLNLGTVSIAIFLHTLRFKKVLPAKLTFSIYLLQIYATFSAIPLAFDLFASHKAMCGMQLLGILANMTRKRWVHAAWCCLMLYLVKFRQDLEW
;
A
#
# COMPACT_ATOMS: atom_id res chain seq x y z
N MET A 1 42.66 -52.53 -12.89
CA MET A 1 42.12 -51.97 -14.15
C MET A 1 41.60 -50.57 -13.81
N ALA A 2 42.44 -49.53 -13.86
CA ALA A 2 42.92 -48.83 -15.06
C ALA A 2 41.74 -48.25 -15.87
N ALA A 3 41.69 -46.97 -16.28
CA ALA A 3 42.78 -46.07 -16.60
C ALA A 3 42.36 -44.58 -16.52
N ALA A 4 43.37 -43.76 -16.26
CA ALA A 4 43.41 -42.32 -16.44
C ALA A 4 43.50 -41.91 -17.92
N LYS A 5 43.11 -40.66 -18.22
CA LYS A 5 43.55 -39.81 -19.35
C LYS A 5 43.14 -38.37 -19.01
N LEU A 6 43.87 -37.29 -19.30
CA LEU A 6 45.26 -37.05 -19.68
C LEU A 6 45.40 -35.51 -19.60
N GLN A 7 46.53 -35.02 -19.10
CA GLN A 7 46.93 -33.62 -19.14
C GLN A 7 47.23 -33.17 -20.58
N THR A 8 47.06 -31.88 -20.87
CA THR A 8 47.91 -31.17 -21.84
C THR A 8 48.32 -29.83 -21.25
N ASN A 9 49.62 -29.72 -21.00
CA ASN A 9 50.37 -28.49 -20.77
C ASN A 9 50.68 -27.79 -22.10
N GLY A 10 50.89 -26.47 -22.03
CA GLY A 10 51.64 -25.66 -22.99
C GLY A 10 51.61 -24.20 -22.53
N ASN A 11 52.63 -23.71 -21.80
CA ASN A 11 53.82 -22.98 -22.31
C ASN A 11 53.44 -21.75 -23.14
N ASP A 12 54.07 -20.58 -23.07
CA ASP A 12 55.04 -19.87 -22.23
C ASP A 12 55.14 -18.50 -22.94
N GLY A 13 55.34 -17.38 -22.24
CA GLY A 13 55.51 -16.11 -22.94
C GLY A 13 55.61 -14.88 -22.05
N ILE A 14 56.80 -14.68 -21.50
CA ILE A 14 57.31 -13.47 -20.85
C ILE A 14 57.53 -12.38 -21.90
N ILE A 15 57.10 -11.12 -21.66
CA ILE A 15 57.85 -9.89 -21.99
C ILE A 15 57.47 -8.79 -20.96
N ASP A 16 58.48 -8.37 -20.19
CA ASP A 16 58.56 -7.07 -19.51
C ASP A 16 58.78 -5.96 -20.56
N GLU A 17 58.13 -4.80 -20.43
CA GLU A 17 58.83 -3.52 -20.67
C GLU A 17 58.08 -2.30 -20.12
N THR A 18 58.90 -1.43 -19.55
CA THR A 18 58.67 -0.16 -18.85
C THR A 18 58.37 1.04 -19.77
N SER A 19 58.14 2.20 -19.13
CA SER A 19 58.24 3.60 -19.61
C SER A 19 56.89 4.26 -19.95
N SER A 20 56.41 5.29 -19.24
CA SER A 20 56.87 6.68 -18.97
C SER A 20 56.07 7.72 -19.77
N ASP A 21 55.48 8.65 -19.03
CA ASP A 21 55.23 10.06 -19.33
C ASP A 21 54.35 10.58 -20.49
N SER A 22 53.61 11.63 -20.09
CA SER A 22 53.27 12.86 -20.81
C SER A 22 51.84 13.05 -21.36
N SER A 23 51.11 13.88 -20.60
CA SER A 23 50.47 15.15 -20.98
C SER A 23 49.34 15.23 -22.03
N ALA A 24 48.44 16.17 -21.68
CA ALA A 24 47.66 17.07 -22.54
C ALA A 24 46.19 16.67 -22.83
N GLY A 25 45.32 17.31 -22.05
CA GLY A 25 44.16 18.10 -22.49
C GLY A 25 43.29 17.60 -23.63
N ASP A 26 42.05 17.27 -23.30
CA ASP A 26 40.91 17.62 -24.14
C ASP A 26 39.65 17.76 -23.27
N ASP A 27 39.17 19.00 -23.18
CA ASP A 27 37.88 19.37 -22.58
C ASP A 27 36.74 18.95 -23.52
N ALA A 28 36.32 17.70 -23.42
CA ALA A 28 35.07 17.23 -24.02
C ALA A 28 33.93 17.32 -22.99
N VAL A 29 32.92 18.13 -23.33
CA VAL A 29 31.64 18.24 -22.62
C VAL A 29 30.94 16.88 -22.62
N GLY A 30 31.27 16.06 -21.63
CA GLY A 30 30.65 14.77 -21.38
C GLY A 30 29.26 14.95 -20.80
N THR A 31 28.25 14.53 -21.54
CA THR A 31 26.94 14.23 -20.97
C THR A 31 27.10 13.19 -19.85
N PRO A 32 26.44 13.34 -18.69
CA PRO A 32 26.64 12.41 -17.59
C PRO A 32 26.10 11.03 -17.97
N LEU A 33 27.00 10.12 -18.33
CA LEU A 33 26.75 8.69 -18.34
C LEU A 33 26.45 8.29 -16.91
N ALA A 34 25.16 8.12 -16.59
CA ALA A 34 24.72 7.53 -15.34
C ALA A 34 25.40 6.15 -15.21
N SER A 35 26.40 6.07 -14.34
CA SER A 35 27.09 4.82 -14.02
C SER A 35 26.06 3.85 -13.46
N ARG A 36 25.68 2.86 -14.28
CA ARG A 36 24.92 1.70 -13.85
C ARG A 36 25.87 0.74 -13.13
N GLU A 37 26.34 1.14 -11.95
CA GLU A 37 26.87 0.17 -11.01
C GLU A 37 25.74 -0.79 -10.63
N GLY A 38 26.00 -2.08 -10.81
CA GLY A 38 25.03 -3.14 -10.55
C GLY A 38 24.58 -3.09 -9.09
N SER A 39 23.27 -3.27 -8.86
CA SER A 39 22.63 -3.34 -7.54
C SER A 39 23.16 -4.44 -6.61
N ASP A 40 24.13 -5.23 -7.05
CA ASP A 40 24.73 -6.32 -6.29
C ASP A 40 25.79 -5.82 -5.30
N MET A 41 26.42 -4.65 -5.52
CA MET A 41 27.45 -4.11 -4.62
C MET A 41 26.91 -3.61 -3.26
N ASP A 42 25.63 -3.22 -3.17
CA ASP A 42 25.03 -2.77 -1.90
C ASP A 42 24.64 -3.94 -0.96
N LEU A 43 24.47 -5.15 -1.50
CA LEU A 43 24.20 -6.32 -0.67
C LEU A 43 25.46 -6.82 0.05
N THR A 44 26.64 -6.65 -0.55
CA THR A 44 27.94 -7.02 0.03
C THR A 44 28.29 -6.20 1.26
N GLY A 45 27.96 -4.91 1.31
CA GLY A 45 28.17 -4.07 2.49
C GLY A 45 27.31 -4.45 3.71
N LEU A 46 26.15 -5.06 3.47
CA LEU A 46 25.29 -5.64 4.52
C LEU A 46 25.75 -7.03 4.98
N LEU A 47 26.61 -7.70 4.22
CA LEU A 47 27.07 -9.07 4.48
C LEU A 47 28.39 -9.13 5.27
N ASN A 48 29.19 -8.05 5.28
CA ASN A 48 30.51 -8.00 5.94
C ASN A 48 30.46 -7.43 7.38
N ALA A 49 29.31 -7.56 8.08
CA ALA A 49 29.25 -7.29 9.51
C ALA A 49 29.57 -8.59 10.25
N ASP A 50 30.86 -8.80 10.54
CA ASP A 50 31.48 -9.96 11.20
C ASP A 50 31.05 -10.17 12.67
N ASP A 51 29.74 -10.14 12.96
CA ASP A 51 29.20 -10.51 14.28
C ASP A 51 28.45 -11.85 14.15
N ASP A 52 29.23 -12.93 14.27
CA ASP A 52 28.90 -14.33 13.99
C ASP A 52 27.75 -14.92 14.85
N ASN A 53 27.15 -14.14 15.77
CA ASN A 53 26.28 -14.68 16.80
C ASN A 53 24.78 -14.34 16.70
N GLN A 54 24.30 -13.52 15.76
CA GLN A 54 22.86 -13.16 15.74
C GLN A 54 22.19 -12.98 14.38
N GLN A 55 22.84 -13.29 13.25
CA GLN A 55 22.07 -13.27 11.99
C GLN A 55 21.25 -14.56 11.85
N PRO A 56 19.91 -14.48 11.79
CA PRO A 56 19.08 -15.65 11.56
C PRO A 56 19.51 -16.32 10.25
N LYS A 57 19.87 -17.61 10.34
CA LYS A 57 20.37 -18.39 9.21
C LYS A 57 19.42 -18.23 8.03
N ARG A 58 19.91 -17.67 6.92
CA ARG A 58 19.08 -17.42 5.72
C ARG A 58 18.44 -18.74 5.30
N LYS A 59 17.11 -18.75 5.18
CA LYS A 59 16.36 -19.90 4.65
C LYS A 59 16.88 -20.25 3.26
N SER A 60 16.99 -21.53 2.97
CA SER A 60 17.40 -22.00 1.64
C SER A 60 16.44 -21.48 0.56
N LEU A 61 16.90 -21.34 -0.68
CA LEU A 61 16.02 -20.97 -1.80
C LEU A 61 14.85 -21.95 -1.96
N LYS A 62 15.06 -23.24 -1.63
CA LYS A 62 14.04 -24.29 -1.62
C LYS A 62 12.97 -24.01 -0.56
N ASP A 63 13.36 -23.61 0.65
CA ASP A 63 12.40 -23.23 1.70
C ASP A 63 11.66 -21.94 1.36
N ARG A 64 12.32 -20.99 0.69
CA ARG A 64 11.71 -19.76 0.19
C ARG A 64 10.75 -19.96 -0.99
N ALA A 65 10.80 -21.13 -1.64
CA ALA A 65 9.92 -21.50 -2.74
C ALA A 65 8.60 -22.10 -2.27
N LYS A 66 8.53 -22.60 -1.02
CA LYS A 66 7.27 -23.08 -0.43
C LYS A 66 6.29 -21.91 -0.30
N ILE A 67 5.05 -22.13 -0.73
CA ILE A 67 3.97 -21.15 -0.59
C ILE A 67 3.54 -21.14 0.88
N PRO A 68 3.65 -20.02 1.60
CA PRO A 68 3.19 -19.95 2.99
C PRO A 68 1.68 -20.20 3.13
N LEU A 69 1.27 -20.79 4.25
CA LEU A 69 -0.16 -21.10 4.55
C LEU A 69 -1.07 -19.88 4.40
N THR A 70 -0.57 -18.70 4.76
CA THR A 70 -1.26 -17.40 4.61
C THR A 70 -1.83 -17.16 3.23
N PHE A 71 -1.15 -17.58 2.16
CA PHE A 71 -1.63 -17.33 0.80
C PHE A 71 -2.85 -18.19 0.45
N TYR A 72 -2.95 -19.40 1.01
CA TYR A 72 -4.17 -20.19 0.92
C TYR A 72 -5.29 -19.55 1.75
N VAL A 73 -4.98 -18.98 2.91
CA VAL A 73 -5.96 -18.21 3.71
C VAL A 73 -6.45 -16.99 2.94
N VAL A 74 -5.57 -16.24 2.26
CA VAL A 74 -5.94 -15.11 1.39
C VAL A 74 -6.88 -15.59 0.28
N LEU A 75 -6.51 -16.63 -0.48
CA LEU A 75 -7.34 -17.18 -1.54
C LEU A 75 -8.71 -17.62 -1.06
N ALA A 76 -8.75 -18.39 0.03
CA ALA A 76 -9.99 -18.88 0.61
C ALA A 76 -10.91 -17.73 1.02
N ASN A 77 -10.36 -16.69 1.67
CA ASN A 77 -11.15 -15.53 2.08
C ASN A 77 -11.65 -14.72 0.88
N VAL A 78 -10.82 -14.45 -0.13
CA VAL A 78 -11.22 -13.71 -1.33
C VAL A 78 -12.27 -14.48 -2.12
N ALA A 79 -12.06 -15.79 -2.33
CA ALA A 79 -13.02 -16.63 -3.05
C ALA A 79 -14.36 -16.72 -2.30
N ALA A 80 -14.33 -16.96 -0.99
CA ALA A 80 -15.53 -17.00 -0.16
C ALA A 80 -16.27 -15.66 -0.16
N LEU A 81 -15.53 -14.54 -0.08
CA LEU A 81 -16.09 -13.20 -0.12
C LEU A 81 -16.76 -12.90 -1.46
N GLN A 82 -16.06 -13.15 -2.57
CA GLN A 82 -16.61 -12.88 -3.91
C GLN A 82 -17.79 -13.80 -4.25
N TYR A 83 -17.76 -15.04 -3.77
CA TYR A 83 -18.87 -15.97 -3.91
C TYR A 83 -20.11 -15.49 -3.14
N THR A 84 -19.96 -15.18 -1.85
CA THR A 84 -21.09 -14.74 -0.99
C THR A 84 -21.65 -13.38 -1.39
N ALA A 85 -20.81 -12.47 -1.86
CA ALA A 85 -21.25 -11.17 -2.38
C ALA A 85 -21.88 -11.24 -3.78
N GLY A 86 -21.74 -12.36 -4.49
CA GLY A 86 -22.27 -12.52 -5.83
C GLY A 86 -21.56 -11.65 -6.88
N ILE A 87 -20.26 -11.41 -6.72
CA ILE A 87 -19.47 -10.50 -7.56
C ILE A 87 -19.26 -11.06 -8.98
N TRP A 88 -19.26 -12.38 -9.13
CA TRP A 88 -19.05 -13.06 -10.42
C TRP A 88 -20.31 -13.09 -11.29
N ARG A 89 -20.89 -11.90 -11.51
CA ARG A 89 -22.05 -11.66 -12.36
C ARG A 89 -21.67 -10.76 -13.53
N LEU A 90 -22.38 -10.91 -14.66
CA LEU A 90 -22.14 -10.07 -15.83
C LEU A 90 -22.39 -8.59 -15.52
N GLU A 91 -23.35 -8.32 -14.64
CA GLU A 91 -23.71 -7.00 -14.14
C GLU A 91 -22.50 -6.31 -13.50
N SER A 92 -21.78 -6.98 -12.59
CA SER A 92 -20.61 -6.39 -11.93
C SER A 92 -19.48 -6.02 -12.90
N LEU A 93 -19.31 -6.77 -14.00
CA LEU A 93 -18.35 -6.43 -15.05
C LEU A 93 -18.82 -5.22 -15.90
N LYS A 94 -20.12 -5.15 -16.19
CA LYS A 94 -20.73 -3.99 -16.87
C LYS A 94 -20.60 -2.74 -16.00
N ASP A 95 -20.89 -2.84 -14.70
CA ASP A 95 -20.77 -1.74 -13.74
C ASP A 95 -19.34 -1.23 -13.65
N TRP A 96 -18.35 -2.14 -13.57
CA TRP A 96 -16.95 -1.74 -13.60
C TRP A 96 -16.59 -0.98 -14.89
N THR A 97 -17.03 -1.49 -16.04
CA THR A 97 -16.76 -0.86 -17.35
C THR A 97 -17.42 0.52 -17.42
N ASN A 98 -18.66 0.64 -16.95
CA ASN A 98 -19.39 1.91 -16.88
C ASN A 98 -18.70 2.91 -15.96
N SER A 99 -18.23 2.51 -14.76
CA SER A 99 -17.46 3.40 -13.88
C SER A 99 -16.15 3.86 -14.52
N MET A 100 -15.44 2.98 -15.24
CA MET A 100 -14.21 3.37 -15.95
C MET A 100 -14.49 4.36 -17.09
N ILE A 101 -15.55 4.15 -17.87
CA ILE A 101 -15.98 5.07 -18.94
C ILE A 101 -16.35 6.43 -18.35
N THR A 102 -17.16 6.41 -17.28
CA THR A 102 -17.58 7.60 -16.54
C THR A 102 -16.40 8.38 -15.98
N ALA A 103 -15.43 7.71 -15.37
CA ALA A 103 -14.21 8.35 -14.90
C ALA A 103 -13.40 8.94 -16.07
N GLY A 104 -13.37 8.26 -17.22
CA GLY A 104 -12.74 8.77 -18.44
C GLY A 104 -13.40 10.05 -18.96
N TYR A 105 -14.73 10.09 -19.05
CA TYR A 105 -15.46 11.31 -19.40
C TYR A 105 -15.22 12.43 -18.39
N SER A 106 -15.19 12.09 -17.10
CA SER A 106 -14.93 13.05 -16.02
C SER A 106 -13.52 13.62 -16.06
N ALA A 107 -12.53 12.79 -16.36
CA ALA A 107 -11.16 13.24 -16.59
C ALA A 107 -11.09 14.18 -17.80
N ARG A 108 -11.77 13.84 -18.90
CA ARG A 108 -11.85 14.71 -20.09
C ARG A 108 -12.49 16.06 -19.73
N ASP A 109 -13.63 16.05 -19.03
CA ASP A 109 -14.35 17.26 -18.63
C ASP A 109 -13.47 18.14 -17.73
N ALA A 110 -12.76 17.54 -16.78
CA ALA A 110 -11.81 18.25 -15.92
C ALA A 110 -10.65 18.86 -16.72
N MET A 111 -10.14 18.15 -17.74
CA MET A 111 -9.09 18.68 -18.63
C MET A 111 -9.58 19.82 -19.53
N VAL A 112 -10.84 19.75 -20.00
CA VAL A 112 -11.48 20.83 -20.76
C VAL A 112 -11.67 22.06 -19.89
N TYR A 113 -12.21 21.88 -18.69
CA TYR A 113 -12.36 22.96 -17.71
C TYR A 113 -11.01 23.59 -17.36
N LEU A 114 -9.98 22.78 -17.12
CA LEU A 114 -8.62 23.25 -16.89
C LEU A 114 -8.09 24.09 -18.07
N ARG A 115 -8.28 23.64 -19.30
CA ARG A 115 -7.90 24.39 -20.51
C ARG A 115 -8.60 25.76 -20.54
N ASP A 116 -9.92 25.77 -20.36
CA ASP A 116 -10.73 26.98 -20.45
C ASP A 116 -10.36 27.97 -19.35
N MET A 117 -10.07 27.47 -18.15
CA MET A 117 -9.63 28.32 -17.04
C MET A 117 -8.20 28.85 -17.25
N MET A 118 -7.26 28.05 -17.77
CA MET A 118 -5.93 28.56 -18.15
C MET A 118 -6.02 29.65 -19.23
N GLU A 119 -6.94 29.50 -20.18
CA GLU A 119 -7.22 30.52 -21.19
C GLU A 119 -7.82 31.79 -20.58
N ALA A 120 -8.72 31.66 -19.60
CA ALA A 120 -9.26 32.79 -18.85
C ALA A 120 -8.15 33.52 -18.06
N VAL A 121 -7.26 32.78 -17.37
CA VAL A 121 -6.08 33.33 -16.67
C VAL A 121 -5.20 34.10 -17.65
N TYR A 122 -4.86 33.49 -18.79
CA TYR A 122 -4.02 34.10 -19.81
C TYR A 122 -4.62 35.39 -20.38
N ARG A 123 -5.95 35.43 -20.54
CA ARG A 123 -6.69 36.60 -21.04
C ARG A 123 -6.99 37.65 -19.96
N GLY A 124 -6.59 37.43 -18.70
CA GLY A 124 -6.89 38.32 -17.58
C GLY A 124 -8.38 38.40 -17.23
N LYS A 125 -9.15 37.34 -17.49
CA LYS A 125 -10.60 37.27 -17.30
C LYS A 125 -11.01 36.44 -16.07
N VAL A 126 -10.14 36.31 -15.07
CA VAL A 126 -10.45 35.50 -13.89
C VAL A 126 -10.96 36.37 -12.77
N ASP A 127 -12.21 36.14 -12.40
CA ASP A 127 -12.90 36.90 -11.36
C ASP A 127 -12.72 36.29 -9.95
N ASP A 128 -12.38 35.00 -9.84
CA ASP A 128 -12.14 34.31 -8.55
C ASP A 128 -10.75 33.67 -8.46
N TRP A 129 -9.89 34.24 -7.60
CA TRP A 129 -8.55 33.72 -7.31
C TRP A 129 -8.57 32.33 -6.65
N LYS A 130 -9.65 31.95 -5.95
CA LYS A 130 -9.77 30.61 -5.36
C LYS A 130 -9.88 29.55 -6.45
N GLU A 131 -10.56 29.86 -7.55
CA GLU A 131 -10.68 29.00 -8.71
C GLU A 131 -9.30 28.75 -9.35
N VAL A 132 -8.50 29.82 -9.50
CA VAL A 132 -7.09 29.72 -9.98
C VAL A 132 -6.27 28.81 -9.07
N GLY A 133 -6.37 29.00 -7.75
CA GLY A 133 -5.65 28.20 -6.77
C GLY A 133 -6.04 26.72 -6.84
N PHE A 134 -7.34 26.43 -6.87
CA PHE A 134 -7.86 25.07 -6.99
C PHE A 134 -7.36 24.39 -8.27
N VAL A 135 -7.49 25.05 -9.42
CA VAL A 135 -7.12 24.48 -10.70
C VAL A 135 -5.60 24.34 -10.86
N SER A 136 -4.81 25.23 -10.27
CA SER A 136 -3.35 25.06 -10.20
C SER A 136 -2.98 23.79 -9.43
N VAL A 137 -3.65 23.51 -8.31
CA VAL A 137 -3.47 22.27 -7.54
C VAL A 137 -3.90 21.06 -8.36
N VAL A 138 -5.06 21.10 -9.02
CA VAL A 138 -5.54 19.99 -9.87
C VAL A 138 -4.58 19.73 -11.03
N THR A 139 -4.10 20.77 -11.71
CA THR A 139 -3.10 20.67 -12.78
C THR A 139 -1.83 20.01 -12.29
N PHE A 140 -1.32 20.47 -11.15
CA PHE A 140 -0.13 19.91 -10.53
C PHE A 140 -0.34 18.42 -10.20
N MET A 141 -1.50 18.05 -9.65
CA MET A 141 -1.85 16.67 -9.36
C MET A 141 -1.94 15.80 -10.61
N ILE A 142 -2.53 16.31 -11.70
CA ILE A 142 -2.59 15.63 -13.00
C ILE A 142 -1.17 15.46 -13.57
N ALA A 143 -0.35 16.51 -13.54
CA ALA A 143 1.03 16.45 -14.02
C ALA A 143 1.87 15.45 -13.21
N CYS A 144 1.73 15.44 -11.88
CA CYS A 144 2.34 14.42 -11.01
C CYS A 144 1.84 13.02 -11.36
N THR A 145 0.55 12.86 -11.62
CA THR A 145 -0.05 11.58 -12.00
C THR A 145 0.51 11.09 -13.33
N LEU A 146 0.56 11.94 -14.36
CA LEU A 146 1.16 11.62 -15.66
C LEU A 146 2.65 11.30 -15.53
N TYR A 147 3.38 12.06 -14.71
CA TYR A 147 4.78 11.78 -14.43
C TYR A 147 4.96 10.40 -13.79
N VAL A 148 4.18 10.08 -12.76
CA VAL A 148 4.26 8.80 -12.04
C VAL A 148 3.77 7.61 -12.88
N LEU A 149 2.74 7.80 -13.71
CA LEU A 149 2.15 6.74 -14.54
C LEU A 149 2.92 6.48 -15.84
N ILE A 150 3.50 7.53 -16.44
CA ILE A 150 4.08 7.46 -17.79
C ILE A 150 5.59 7.68 -17.72
N VAL A 151 6.02 8.85 -17.25
CA VAL A 151 7.42 9.30 -17.35
C VAL A 151 8.35 8.48 -16.48
N ALA A 152 8.03 8.30 -15.20
CA ALA A 152 8.86 7.57 -14.25
C ALA A 152 8.99 6.07 -14.61
N PRO A 153 7.91 5.34 -14.99
CA PRO A 153 8.03 3.99 -15.50
C PRO A 153 8.87 3.91 -16.78
N PHE A 154 8.66 4.82 -17.74
CA PHE A 154 9.45 4.84 -18.96
C PHE A 154 10.94 5.03 -18.68
N ARG A 155 11.30 6.02 -17.84
CA ARG A 155 12.68 6.28 -17.39
C ARG A 155 13.30 5.11 -16.63
N ALA A 156 12.50 4.41 -15.83
CA ALA A 156 12.95 3.23 -15.07
C ALA A 156 13.17 1.98 -15.96
N GLY A 157 13.05 2.08 -17.29
CA GLY A 157 13.10 0.94 -18.20
C GLY A 157 12.01 -0.09 -17.89
N PHE A 158 10.89 0.39 -17.35
CA PHE A 158 9.82 -0.45 -16.82
C PHE A 158 9.12 -1.25 -17.91
N TRP A 159 9.10 -0.71 -19.13
CA TRP A 159 8.46 -1.28 -20.32
C TRP A 159 9.44 -2.02 -21.25
N THR A 160 10.70 -1.60 -21.28
CA THR A 160 11.65 -1.96 -22.35
C THR A 160 12.88 -2.76 -21.88
N GLY A 161 13.06 -2.98 -20.58
CA GLY A 161 14.26 -3.66 -20.05
C GLY A 161 14.26 -5.20 -20.17
N PRO A 162 15.41 -5.89 -20.33
CA PRO A 162 15.50 -7.36 -20.34
C PRO A 162 15.06 -8.03 -19.02
N ARG A 163 15.21 -7.34 -17.88
CA ARG A 163 14.72 -7.76 -16.55
C ARG A 163 13.20 -7.59 -16.37
N THR A 164 12.45 -7.24 -17.43
CA THR A 164 10.99 -7.06 -17.37
C THR A 164 10.26 -8.35 -17.06
N SER A 165 10.66 -9.49 -17.64
CA SER A 165 9.93 -10.77 -17.59
C SER A 165 9.59 -11.24 -16.17
N LYS A 166 10.54 -11.19 -15.23
CA LYS A 166 10.36 -11.69 -13.86
C LYS A 166 9.45 -10.81 -12.98
N HIS A 167 9.19 -9.57 -13.38
CA HIS A 167 8.41 -8.61 -12.59
C HIS A 167 7.18 -8.08 -13.33
N LYS A 168 6.81 -8.64 -14.49
CA LYS A 168 5.72 -8.12 -15.34
C LYS A 168 4.42 -7.93 -14.55
N ILE A 169 3.95 -8.97 -13.87
CA ILE A 169 2.65 -8.94 -13.16
C ILE A 169 2.63 -7.82 -12.12
N HIS A 170 3.65 -7.73 -11.26
CA HIS A 170 3.77 -6.67 -10.26
C HIS A 170 3.69 -5.26 -10.87
N ARG A 171 4.32 -5.10 -12.05
CA ARG A 171 4.37 -3.84 -12.79
C ARG A 171 3.02 -3.44 -13.40
N TYR A 172 2.39 -4.36 -14.15
CA TYR A 172 1.10 -4.13 -14.77
C TYR A 172 0.00 -3.89 -13.74
N MET A 173 -0.02 -4.69 -12.67
CA MET A 173 -1.03 -4.56 -11.61
C MET A 173 -0.83 -3.28 -10.80
N GLY A 174 0.41 -2.86 -10.55
CA GLY A 174 0.70 -1.56 -9.95
C GLY A 174 0.24 -0.38 -10.80
N MET A 175 0.41 -0.44 -12.13
CA MET A 175 -0.10 0.61 -13.03
C MET A 175 -1.63 0.60 -13.10
N ALA A 176 -2.25 -0.58 -13.24
CA ALA A 176 -3.71 -0.72 -13.25
C ALA A 176 -4.32 -0.18 -11.95
N TYR A 177 -3.71 -0.51 -10.81
CA TYR A 177 -4.06 0.05 -9.50
C TYR A 177 -4.02 1.58 -9.51
N LEU A 178 -2.94 2.22 -9.98
CA LEU A 178 -2.82 3.68 -9.96
C LEU A 178 -3.86 4.36 -10.87
N ILE A 179 -4.11 3.81 -12.05
CA ILE A 179 -5.12 4.32 -12.99
C ILE A 179 -6.51 4.23 -12.36
N GLN A 180 -6.87 3.07 -11.81
CA GLN A 180 -8.16 2.86 -11.16
C GLN A 180 -8.31 3.73 -9.91
N TYR A 181 -7.25 3.87 -9.12
CA TYR A 181 -7.25 4.72 -7.93
C TYR A 181 -7.54 6.18 -8.27
N PHE A 182 -6.91 6.70 -9.33
CA PHE A 182 -7.18 8.04 -9.83
C PHE A 182 -8.62 8.17 -10.37
N ALA A 183 -9.08 7.19 -11.14
CA ALA A 183 -10.44 7.13 -11.66
C ALA A 183 -11.50 7.15 -10.53
N ALA A 184 -11.26 6.40 -9.44
CA ALA A 184 -12.16 6.37 -8.29
C ALA A 184 -12.22 7.69 -7.55
N TRP A 185 -11.12 8.44 -7.44
CA TRP A 185 -11.16 9.80 -6.88
C TRP A 185 -11.95 10.76 -7.75
N ILE A 186 -11.76 10.70 -9.07
CA ILE A 186 -12.54 11.53 -10.00
C ILE A 186 -14.04 11.21 -9.88
N GLU A 187 -14.40 9.93 -9.88
CA GLU A 187 -15.78 9.48 -9.69
C GLU A 187 -16.33 9.97 -8.35
N PHE A 188 -15.59 9.78 -7.26
CA PHE A 188 -15.97 10.24 -5.92
C PHE A 188 -16.25 11.75 -5.86
N TYR A 189 -15.41 12.58 -6.50
CA TYR A 189 -15.59 14.03 -6.52
C TYR A 189 -16.77 14.48 -7.41
N ARG A 190 -16.96 13.87 -8.59
CA ARG A 190 -18.03 14.26 -9.52
C ARG A 190 -19.41 13.92 -8.96
N TYR A 191 -19.56 12.74 -8.38
CA TYR A 191 -20.86 12.25 -7.89
C TYR A 191 -21.17 12.66 -6.46
N SER A 192 -20.26 13.40 -5.83
CA SER A 192 -20.34 13.81 -4.44
C SER A 192 -21.61 14.62 -4.11
N ASN A 193 -22.21 15.30 -5.09
CA ASN A 193 -23.33 16.22 -4.84
C ASN A 193 -24.73 15.70 -5.25
N ASN A 194 -24.86 14.63 -6.05
CA ASN A 194 -26.16 14.29 -6.66
C ASN A 194 -26.39 12.80 -6.98
N TYR A 195 -25.63 11.85 -6.42
CA TYR A 195 -25.87 10.42 -6.71
C TYR A 195 -25.56 9.49 -5.54
N ASP A 196 -26.31 8.40 -5.48
CA ASP A 196 -26.05 7.22 -4.66
C ASP A 196 -24.69 6.60 -5.07
N VAL A 197 -23.58 7.08 -4.50
CA VAL A 197 -22.24 6.45 -4.58
C VAL A 197 -22.24 5.10 -3.83
N LYS A 198 -23.38 4.42 -3.75
CA LYS A 198 -23.59 3.17 -3.03
C LYS A 198 -22.99 1.98 -3.76
N ASP A 199 -22.86 2.08 -5.07
CA ASP A 199 -22.53 0.94 -5.92
C ASP A 199 -21.29 1.11 -6.81
N SER A 200 -20.41 2.11 -6.57
CA SER A 200 -19.15 2.15 -7.33
C SER A 200 -18.34 0.88 -7.05
N VAL A 201 -18.00 0.20 -8.14
CA VAL A 201 -17.28 -1.07 -8.13
C VAL A 201 -15.75 -0.84 -8.19
N LEU A 202 -15.29 0.38 -8.52
CA LEU A 202 -13.85 0.69 -8.64
C LEU A 202 -13.04 0.41 -7.37
N PRO A 203 -13.51 0.77 -6.14
CA PRO A 203 -12.79 0.46 -4.91
C PRO A 203 -12.43 -1.02 -4.77
N HIS A 204 -13.27 -1.93 -5.27
CA HIS A 204 -13.01 -3.37 -5.24
C HIS A 204 -11.84 -3.77 -6.13
N PHE A 205 -11.85 -3.32 -7.39
CA PHE A 205 -10.77 -3.64 -8.31
C PHE A 205 -9.44 -3.03 -7.90
N ILE A 206 -9.47 -1.83 -7.29
CA ILE A 206 -8.30 -1.22 -6.65
C ILE A 206 -7.75 -2.15 -5.56
N ALA A 207 -8.61 -2.62 -4.65
CA ALA A 207 -8.20 -3.52 -3.56
C ALA A 207 -7.62 -4.84 -4.08
N ILE A 208 -8.27 -5.47 -5.07
CA ILE A 208 -7.81 -6.71 -5.71
C ILE A 208 -6.46 -6.51 -6.42
N ASN A 209 -6.29 -5.41 -7.15
CA ASN A 209 -5.02 -5.10 -7.81
C ASN A 209 -3.90 -4.86 -6.79
N GLY A 210 -4.19 -4.16 -5.69
CA GLY A 210 -3.25 -4.03 -4.57
C GLY A 210 -2.84 -5.40 -4.01
N LEU A 211 -3.80 -6.33 -3.87
CA LEU A 211 -3.55 -7.67 -3.34
C LEU A 211 -2.66 -8.48 -4.27
N ILE A 212 -2.96 -8.48 -5.58
CA ILE A 212 -2.14 -9.14 -6.61
C ILE A 212 -0.76 -8.49 -6.68
N GLN A 213 -0.67 -7.17 -6.53
CA GLN A 213 0.61 -6.46 -6.49
C GLN A 213 1.46 -6.88 -5.28
N GLY A 214 0.88 -6.97 -4.09
CA GLY A 214 1.58 -7.45 -2.89
C GLY A 214 2.00 -8.90 -2.99
N TRP A 215 1.13 -9.75 -3.53
CA TRP A 215 1.40 -11.16 -3.74
C TRP A 215 2.55 -11.39 -4.75
N SER A 216 2.47 -10.72 -5.89
CA SER A 216 3.54 -10.77 -6.89
C SER A 216 4.84 -10.18 -6.37
N ALA A 217 4.82 -9.12 -5.56
CA ALA A 217 6.01 -8.58 -4.90
C ALA A 217 6.67 -9.62 -3.98
N PHE A 218 5.89 -10.29 -3.13
CA PHE A 218 6.39 -11.30 -2.19
C PHE A 218 7.10 -12.47 -2.90
N PHE A 219 6.59 -12.93 -4.04
CA PHE A 219 7.21 -14.02 -4.79
C PHE A 219 8.34 -13.58 -5.72
N SER A 220 8.28 -12.34 -6.22
CA SER A 220 9.27 -11.85 -7.16
C SER A 220 10.54 -11.33 -6.47
N PHE A 221 10.39 -10.69 -5.29
CA PHE A 221 11.50 -10.09 -4.57
C PHE A 221 12.11 -11.04 -3.52
N LYS A 222 12.55 -12.23 -3.97
CA LYS A 222 13.19 -13.24 -3.10
C LYS A 222 14.51 -12.80 -2.48
N VAL A 223 15.08 -11.69 -2.96
CA VAL A 223 16.30 -11.06 -2.46
C VAL A 223 16.07 -10.28 -1.16
N LEU A 224 14.83 -9.92 -0.83
CA LEU A 224 14.53 -9.19 0.39
C LEU A 224 14.82 -10.05 1.63
N PRO A 225 15.37 -9.46 2.69
CA PRO A 225 15.71 -10.19 3.91
C PRO A 225 14.44 -10.51 4.72
N ASP A 226 14.46 -11.63 5.43
CA ASP A 226 13.38 -12.07 6.33
C ASP A 226 13.64 -11.48 7.73
N LEU A 227 13.44 -10.17 7.89
CA LEU A 227 13.65 -9.44 9.16
C LEU A 227 12.32 -9.08 9.81
N ASP A 228 12.32 -8.99 11.14
CA ASP A 228 11.18 -8.46 11.92
C ASP A 228 11.10 -6.93 11.87
N ASP A 229 12.21 -6.27 11.56
CA ASP A 229 12.23 -4.85 11.21
C ASP A 229 11.55 -4.67 9.85
N PRO A 230 10.58 -3.75 9.72
CA PRO A 230 9.96 -3.45 8.43
C PRO A 230 10.96 -2.93 7.39
N GLY A 231 12.10 -2.34 7.78
CA GLY A 231 13.15 -1.76 6.92
C GLY A 231 12.72 -0.48 6.20
N TYR A 232 11.42 -0.18 6.16
CA TYR A 232 10.85 1.00 5.53
C TYR A 232 11.17 2.30 6.31
N TYR A 233 11.37 2.20 7.62
CA TYR A 233 11.57 3.33 8.54
C TYR A 233 13.05 3.67 8.78
N SER A 234 13.82 3.62 7.71
CA SER A 234 15.28 3.68 7.71
C SER A 234 15.75 4.19 6.35
N ASP A 235 16.91 4.86 6.27
CA ASP A 235 17.56 5.23 5.01
C ASP A 235 18.51 4.16 4.47
N GLN A 236 19.07 3.31 5.33
CA GLN A 236 20.08 2.30 4.95
C GLN A 236 19.50 0.89 4.75
N ALA A 237 18.40 0.53 5.43
CA ALA A 237 17.80 -0.79 5.36
C ALA A 237 16.87 -0.94 4.15
N VAL A 238 16.88 -2.13 3.56
CA VAL A 238 15.90 -2.54 2.54
C VAL A 238 14.65 -3.06 3.27
N ALA A 239 13.45 -2.93 2.69
CA ALA A 239 12.25 -3.46 3.33
C ALA A 239 12.35 -4.98 3.47
N SER A 240 11.80 -5.48 4.56
CA SER A 240 11.77 -6.90 4.81
C SER A 240 10.69 -7.58 3.99
N ARG A 241 10.94 -8.84 3.66
CA ARG A 241 9.93 -9.71 3.06
C ARG A 241 8.75 -9.91 4.02
N THR A 242 9.00 -9.89 5.32
CA THR A 242 8.01 -9.91 6.40
C THR A 242 7.06 -8.72 6.31
N PHE A 243 7.57 -7.51 6.06
CA PHE A 243 6.74 -6.31 5.86
C PHE A 243 5.83 -6.42 4.64
N VAL A 244 6.37 -6.86 3.50
CA VAL A 244 5.55 -7.08 2.29
C VAL A 244 4.44 -8.09 2.58
N HIS A 245 4.75 -9.17 3.30
CA HIS A 245 3.80 -10.21 3.66
C HIS A 245 2.74 -9.71 4.66
N GLU A 246 3.12 -8.90 5.64
CA GLU A 246 2.18 -8.24 6.53
C GLU A 246 1.27 -7.26 5.77
N ASN A 247 1.80 -6.53 4.79
CA ASN A 247 0.98 -5.61 4.01
C ASN A 247 -0.12 -6.31 3.20
N ILE A 248 0.10 -7.56 2.78
CA ILE A 248 -0.93 -8.39 2.13
C ILE A 248 -2.15 -8.58 3.05
N PHE A 249 -1.94 -8.70 4.38
CA PHE A 249 -3.05 -8.75 5.33
C PHE A 249 -3.84 -7.43 5.36
N PHE A 250 -3.16 -6.28 5.34
CA PHE A 250 -3.86 -4.98 5.28
C PHE A 250 -4.59 -4.78 3.96
N THR A 251 -4.04 -5.26 2.84
CA THR A 251 -4.74 -5.23 1.56
C THR A 251 -5.93 -6.19 1.54
N LEU A 252 -5.84 -7.33 2.23
CA LEU A 252 -6.98 -8.23 2.42
C LEU A 252 -8.11 -7.57 3.23
N LEU A 253 -7.78 -6.81 4.29
CA LEU A 253 -8.76 -5.99 5.01
C LEU A 253 -9.41 -4.94 4.12
N ALA A 254 -8.62 -4.30 3.25
CA ALA A 254 -9.16 -3.34 2.30
C ALA A 254 -10.04 -4.02 1.24
N THR A 255 -9.72 -5.25 0.84
CA THR A 255 -10.55 -6.07 -0.05
C THR A 255 -11.89 -6.39 0.61
N TRP A 256 -11.88 -6.80 1.88
CA TRP A 256 -13.11 -6.94 2.67
C TRP A 256 -13.93 -5.63 2.69
N GLY A 257 -13.30 -4.52 3.08
CA GLY A 257 -13.97 -3.22 3.15
C GLY A 257 -14.59 -2.79 1.80
N SER A 258 -13.92 -3.08 0.69
CA SER A 258 -14.43 -2.75 -0.65
C SER A 258 -15.72 -3.46 -1.01
N VAL A 259 -15.92 -4.65 -0.43
CA VAL A 259 -17.15 -5.43 -0.63
C VAL A 259 -18.19 -5.04 0.40
N TYR A 260 -17.77 -4.91 1.66
CA TYR A 260 -18.63 -4.64 2.79
C TYR A 260 -19.26 -3.24 2.76
N TYR A 261 -18.57 -2.24 2.20
CA TYR A 261 -19.09 -0.88 2.07
C TYR A 261 -19.92 -0.64 0.81
N ASN A 262 -20.07 -1.66 -0.04
CA ASN A 262 -21.03 -1.67 -1.14
C ASN A 262 -22.35 -2.30 -0.62
N GLU A 263 -23.45 -1.55 -0.67
CA GLU A 263 -24.71 -1.96 -0.05
C GLU A 263 -25.28 -3.22 -0.72
N THR A 264 -25.31 -3.23 -2.05
CA THR A 264 -25.80 -4.38 -2.84
C THR A 264 -25.06 -5.68 -2.51
N TRP A 265 -23.73 -5.61 -2.45
CA TRP A 265 -22.91 -6.79 -2.15
C TRP A 265 -22.98 -7.20 -0.68
N ARG A 266 -23.08 -6.25 0.24
CA ARG A 266 -23.29 -6.54 1.66
C ARG A 266 -24.63 -7.23 1.89
N ASP A 267 -25.70 -6.79 1.23
CA ASP A 267 -27.01 -7.42 1.33
C ASP A 267 -26.96 -8.88 0.83
N ASN A 268 -26.21 -9.15 -0.24
CA ASN A 268 -25.94 -10.53 -0.69
C ASN A 268 -25.17 -11.35 0.36
N ILE A 269 -24.15 -10.77 1.01
CA ILE A 269 -23.43 -11.45 2.12
C ILE A 269 -24.41 -11.79 3.25
N GLN A 270 -25.29 -10.86 3.61
CA GLN A 270 -26.27 -11.05 4.68
C GLN A 270 -27.39 -12.03 4.33
N SER A 271 -27.61 -12.32 3.05
CA SER A 271 -28.64 -13.26 2.59
C SER A 271 -28.33 -14.74 2.90
N THR A 272 -27.08 -15.08 3.25
CA THR A 272 -26.67 -16.46 3.53
C THR A 272 -26.06 -16.59 4.92
N VAL A 273 -26.30 -17.73 5.58
CA VAL A 273 -25.71 -18.02 6.91
C VAL A 273 -24.18 -17.95 6.86
N PHE A 274 -23.58 -18.52 5.80
CA PHE A 274 -22.14 -18.49 5.62
C PHE A 274 -21.60 -17.05 5.46
N GLY A 275 -22.28 -16.21 4.67
CA GLY A 275 -21.91 -14.79 4.54
C GLY A 275 -22.08 -14.01 5.85
N GLN A 276 -23.12 -14.28 6.64
CA GLN A 276 -23.30 -13.66 7.96
C GLN A 276 -22.17 -14.06 8.96
N ILE A 277 -21.67 -15.29 8.87
CA ILE A 277 -20.50 -15.73 9.64
C ILE A 277 -19.25 -14.98 9.16
N MET A 278 -19.05 -14.85 7.84
CA MET A 278 -17.94 -14.08 7.29
C MET A 278 -17.97 -12.61 7.75
N GLU A 279 -19.15 -11.97 7.71
CA GLU A 279 -19.35 -10.62 8.23
C GLU A 279 -18.96 -10.55 9.70
N ALA A 280 -19.42 -11.48 10.54
CA ALA A 280 -19.05 -11.49 11.95
C ALA A 280 -17.53 -11.61 12.15
N VAL A 281 -16.86 -12.50 11.40
CA VAL A 281 -15.41 -12.68 11.47
C VAL A 281 -14.66 -11.40 11.07
N TRP A 282 -15.03 -10.77 9.97
CA TRP A 282 -14.30 -9.64 9.42
C TRP A 282 -14.63 -8.29 10.08
N VAL A 283 -15.86 -8.12 10.57
CA VAL A 283 -16.25 -6.93 11.33
C VAL A 283 -15.66 -6.95 12.73
N PHE A 284 -15.72 -8.08 13.43
CA PHE A 284 -15.40 -8.15 14.87
C PHE A 284 -14.08 -8.86 15.19
N PHE A 285 -13.68 -9.87 14.41
CA PHE A 285 -12.53 -10.72 14.73
C PHE A 285 -11.39 -10.75 13.70
N PRO A 286 -11.16 -9.72 12.84
CA PRO A 286 -10.11 -9.81 11.82
C PRO A 286 -8.72 -9.97 12.46
N TYR A 287 -8.50 -9.34 13.61
CA TYR A 287 -7.21 -9.38 14.32
C TYR A 287 -7.05 -10.59 15.26
N VAL A 288 -8.12 -11.33 15.52
CA VAL A 288 -8.11 -12.49 16.42
C VAL A 288 -8.11 -13.79 15.64
N LEU A 289 -8.90 -13.87 14.57
CA LEU A 289 -9.06 -15.09 13.78
C LEU A 289 -8.21 -15.08 12.50
N VAL A 290 -8.05 -13.95 11.82
CA VAL A 290 -7.34 -13.90 10.52
C VAL A 290 -5.90 -13.45 10.67
N ARG A 291 -5.63 -12.38 11.43
CA ARG A 291 -4.28 -11.83 11.64
C ARG A 291 -3.22 -12.85 12.12
N PRO A 292 -3.53 -13.85 12.99
CA PRO A 292 -2.52 -14.79 13.48
C PRO A 292 -1.86 -15.64 12.39
N PHE A 293 -2.49 -15.79 11.23
CA PHE A 293 -1.88 -16.50 10.11
C PHE A 293 -0.70 -15.71 9.52
N PHE A 294 -0.73 -14.37 9.58
CA PHE A 294 0.23 -13.49 8.93
C PHE A 294 1.39 -13.11 9.87
N PRO A 295 2.61 -12.86 9.34
CA PRO A 295 3.70 -12.36 10.15
C PRO A 295 3.42 -10.94 10.65
N THR A 296 4.10 -10.51 11.70
CA THR A 296 3.95 -9.18 12.30
C THR A 296 5.32 -8.52 12.39
N THR A 297 5.47 -7.37 11.74
CA THR A 297 6.63 -6.50 11.97
C THR A 297 6.39 -5.68 13.23
N SER A 298 7.45 -5.42 14.00
CA SER A 298 7.33 -4.62 15.22
C SER A 298 7.87 -3.21 15.00
N PHE A 299 7.09 -2.22 15.39
CA PHE A 299 7.60 -0.85 15.50
C PHE A 299 8.70 -0.72 16.57
N SER A 300 8.78 -1.63 17.54
CA SER A 300 9.85 -1.62 18.54
C SER A 300 11.18 -2.15 17.99
N SER A 301 11.15 -2.98 16.95
CA SER A 301 12.35 -3.42 16.23
C SER A 301 12.73 -2.47 15.10
N ALA A 302 11.87 -1.51 14.75
CA ALA A 302 12.16 -0.53 13.71
C ALA A 302 13.33 0.37 14.10
N GLY A 303 14.47 0.14 13.47
CA GLY A 303 15.71 0.86 13.76
C GLY A 303 16.56 0.24 14.88
N SER A 304 16.17 -0.91 15.44
CA SER A 304 16.97 -1.59 16.46
C SER A 304 18.18 -2.34 15.87
N GLY A 305 18.19 -2.56 14.56
CA GLY A 305 19.36 -3.06 13.85
C GLY A 305 20.48 -2.02 13.85
N ARG A 306 21.68 -2.40 14.31
CA ARG A 306 22.90 -1.59 14.27
C ARG A 306 23.10 -1.10 12.83
N ARG A 307 23.25 0.22 12.62
CA ARG A 307 23.38 0.89 11.29
C ARG A 307 22.17 0.76 10.35
N SER A 308 20.95 0.76 10.88
CA SER A 308 19.75 0.92 10.05
C SER A 308 19.51 2.40 9.69
N ARG A 309 19.90 3.35 10.52
CA ARG A 309 19.69 4.79 10.30
C ARG A 309 21.02 5.52 10.29
N SER A 310 21.22 6.43 9.34
CA SER A 310 22.33 7.38 9.44
C SER A 310 22.08 8.38 10.57
N GLU A 311 23.16 8.81 11.25
CA GLU A 311 23.10 9.81 12.33
C GLU A 311 22.37 11.09 11.89
N ARG A 312 22.60 11.52 10.64
CA ARG A 312 21.95 12.70 10.04
C ARG A 312 20.43 12.58 9.98
N ASN A 313 19.89 11.37 9.78
CA ASN A 313 18.45 11.15 9.56
C ASN A 313 17.76 10.45 10.74
N GLU A 314 18.48 10.09 11.81
CA GLU A 314 17.96 9.31 12.92
C GLU A 314 16.70 9.96 13.54
N THR A 315 16.79 11.25 13.86
CA THR A 315 15.69 12.02 14.45
C THR A 315 14.43 12.02 13.57
N PHE A 316 14.60 12.19 12.26
CA PHE A 316 13.50 12.19 11.31
C PHE A 316 12.77 10.84 11.28
N TYR A 317 13.51 9.74 11.15
CA TYR A 317 12.91 8.41 11.12
C TYR A 317 12.35 7.99 12.49
N ARG A 318 12.95 8.43 13.60
CA ARG A 318 12.44 8.17 14.95
C ARG A 318 11.05 8.79 15.14
N TYR A 319 10.90 10.08 14.86
CA TYR A 319 9.60 10.76 14.98
C TYR A 319 8.59 10.25 13.96
N GLY A 320 9.01 9.99 12.72
CA GLY A 320 8.13 9.39 11.73
C GLY A 320 7.63 8.01 12.16
N THR A 321 8.49 7.13 12.68
CA THR A 321 8.09 5.81 13.18
C THR A 321 7.10 5.92 14.33
N LEU A 322 7.33 6.86 15.26
CA LEU A 322 6.42 7.12 16.36
C LEU A 322 5.04 7.56 15.84
N ALA A 323 5.00 8.50 14.88
CA ALA A 323 3.76 8.95 14.26
C ALA A 323 3.00 7.81 13.57
N VAL A 324 3.70 6.97 12.79
CA VAL A 324 3.10 5.79 12.14
C VAL A 324 2.54 4.82 13.17
N LYS A 325 3.24 4.59 14.30
CA LYS A 325 2.76 3.71 15.37
C LYS A 325 1.46 4.20 15.99
N PHE A 326 1.36 5.50 16.29
CA PHE A 326 0.13 6.11 16.79
C PHE A 326 -1.00 6.00 15.76
N PHE A 327 -0.71 6.31 14.50
CA PHE A 327 -1.67 6.17 13.41
C PHE A 327 -2.17 4.76 13.25
N TYR A 328 -1.28 3.78 13.28
CA TYR A 328 -1.64 2.39 13.09
C TYR A 328 -2.65 1.92 14.15
N LEU A 329 -2.45 2.34 15.40
CA LEU A 329 -3.39 2.06 16.48
C LEU A 329 -4.72 2.77 16.25
N TRP A 330 -4.70 4.06 15.90
CA TRP A 330 -5.90 4.82 15.60
C TRP A 330 -6.70 4.24 14.43
N ALA A 331 -6.05 4.00 13.29
CA ALA A 331 -6.64 3.45 12.09
C ALA A 331 -7.28 2.07 12.35
N LYS A 332 -6.61 1.20 13.13
CA LYS A 332 -7.17 -0.11 13.50
C LYS A 332 -8.55 0.00 14.15
N TYR A 333 -8.72 0.91 15.12
CA TYR A 333 -9.97 1.01 15.89
C TYR A 333 -10.99 1.95 15.28
N PHE A 334 -10.57 3.13 14.84
CA PHE A 334 -11.50 4.16 14.39
C PHE A 334 -11.76 4.13 12.89
N LEU A 335 -10.81 3.71 12.06
CA LEU A 335 -11.05 3.52 10.62
C LEU A 335 -11.43 2.08 10.26
N GLY A 336 -11.07 1.12 11.12
CA GLY A 336 -11.46 -0.28 11.01
C GLY A 336 -12.74 -0.57 11.78
N PHE A 337 -12.62 -0.84 13.08
CA PHE A 337 -13.73 -1.34 13.90
C PHE A 337 -14.93 -0.39 14.02
N MET A 338 -14.72 0.91 14.24
CA MET A 338 -15.81 1.89 14.32
C MET A 338 -16.54 2.00 13.00
N VAL A 339 -15.84 2.22 11.88
CA VAL A 339 -16.47 2.32 10.55
C VAL A 339 -17.25 1.04 10.23
N ASN A 340 -16.65 -0.13 10.45
CA ASN A 340 -17.34 -1.41 10.23
C ASN A 340 -18.63 -1.53 11.07
N SER A 341 -18.60 -1.05 12.31
CA SER A 341 -19.74 -1.11 13.25
C SER A 341 -20.83 -0.11 12.86
N LEU A 342 -20.47 1.13 12.51
CA LEU A 342 -21.42 2.13 12.02
C LEU A 342 -22.09 1.69 10.72
N TRP A 343 -21.33 1.03 9.83
CA TRP A 343 -21.86 0.45 8.61
C TRP A 343 -22.79 -0.73 8.90
N LEU A 344 -22.44 -1.57 9.88
CA LEU A 344 -23.27 -2.70 10.30
C LEU A 344 -24.65 -2.23 10.78
N LEU A 345 -24.65 -1.19 11.61
CA LEU A 345 -25.83 -0.59 12.22
C LEU A 345 -26.62 0.33 11.27
N LYS A 346 -26.07 0.67 10.09
CA LYS A 346 -26.58 1.73 9.21
C LYS A 346 -26.81 3.05 9.97
N ALA A 347 -25.91 3.36 10.91
CA ALA A 347 -26.06 4.47 11.86
C ALA A 347 -25.52 5.82 11.35
N ALA A 348 -24.65 5.80 10.32
CA ALA A 348 -24.07 7.01 9.77
C ALA A 348 -25.07 7.76 8.88
N THR A 349 -25.13 9.09 8.98
CA THR A 349 -25.89 9.93 8.04
C THR A 349 -25.35 9.81 6.61
N PRO A 350 -26.06 10.27 5.58
CA PRO A 350 -25.54 10.28 4.21
C PRO A 350 -24.22 11.05 4.07
N GLU A 351 -24.07 12.20 4.74
CA GLU A 351 -22.86 13.02 4.73
C GLU A 351 -21.70 12.30 5.42
N GLN A 352 -21.97 11.69 6.57
CA GLN A 352 -21.00 10.87 7.29
C GLN A 352 -20.58 9.65 6.47
N SER A 353 -21.52 8.97 5.81
CA SER A 353 -21.25 7.83 4.93
C SER A 353 -20.38 8.23 3.74
N LYS A 354 -20.64 9.39 3.14
CA LYS A 354 -19.80 9.98 2.09
C LYS A 354 -18.39 10.24 2.59
N PHE A 355 -18.25 10.85 3.77
CA PHE A 355 -16.95 11.07 4.41
C PHE A 355 -16.20 9.75 4.65
N LEU A 356 -16.87 8.75 5.23
CA LEU A 356 -16.31 7.43 5.50
C LEU A 356 -15.85 6.71 4.22
N LYS A 357 -16.61 6.82 3.12
CA LYS A 357 -16.21 6.30 1.81
C LYS A 357 -14.96 7.00 1.26
N GLY A 358 -14.86 8.33 1.41
CA GLY A 358 -13.66 9.07 1.04
C GLY A 358 -12.43 8.64 1.86
N MET A 359 -12.61 8.42 3.16
CA MET A 359 -11.57 7.90 4.05
C MET A 359 -11.15 6.46 3.69
N PHE A 360 -12.11 5.62 3.33
CA PHE A 360 -11.83 4.27 2.84
C PHE A 360 -11.05 4.29 1.52
N LEU A 361 -11.42 5.18 0.59
CA LEU A 361 -10.67 5.37 -0.64
C LEU A 361 -9.23 5.83 -0.34
N LEU A 362 -9.03 6.79 0.55
CA LEU A 362 -7.69 7.20 0.98
C LEU A 362 -6.88 6.04 1.61
N ASN A 363 -7.54 5.16 2.36
CA ASN A 363 -6.92 3.97 2.94
C ASN A 363 -6.50 2.93 1.88
N LEU A 364 -7.32 2.71 0.84
CA LEU A 364 -6.94 1.87 -0.32
C LEU A 364 -5.62 2.36 -0.93
N GLY A 365 -5.52 3.69 -1.07
CA GLY A 365 -4.32 4.45 -1.41
C GLY A 365 -3.12 4.05 -0.56
N THR A 366 -3.24 4.33 0.73
CA THR A 366 -2.16 4.27 1.73
C THR A 366 -1.58 2.87 1.88
N VAL A 367 -2.44 1.83 1.91
CA VAL A 367 -2.01 0.44 2.09
C VAL A 367 -1.23 -0.06 0.87
N SER A 368 -1.69 0.22 -0.34
CA SER A 368 -1.08 -0.38 -1.54
C SER A 368 0.13 0.41 -2.05
N ILE A 369 0.11 1.74 -1.91
CA ILE A 369 1.21 2.61 -2.37
C ILE A 369 2.51 2.42 -1.57
N ALA A 370 2.44 1.94 -0.32
CA ALA A 370 3.63 1.66 0.48
C ALA A 370 4.57 0.64 -0.21
N ILE A 371 4.01 -0.42 -0.81
CA ILE A 371 4.78 -1.42 -1.58
C ILE A 371 5.37 -0.79 -2.84
N PHE A 372 4.59 0.06 -3.52
CA PHE A 372 5.03 0.72 -4.75
C PHE A 372 6.18 1.69 -4.49
N LEU A 373 6.04 2.57 -3.49
CA LEU A 373 7.05 3.50 -3.02
C LEU A 373 8.33 2.78 -2.61
N HIS A 374 8.20 1.64 -1.92
CA HIS A 374 9.35 0.82 -1.57
C HIS A 374 10.07 0.28 -2.81
N THR A 375 9.32 -0.18 -3.81
CA THR A 375 9.90 -0.66 -5.08
C THR A 375 10.66 0.44 -5.81
N LEU A 376 10.15 1.68 -5.82
CA LEU A 376 10.84 2.83 -6.40
C LEU A 376 12.12 3.18 -5.62
N ARG A 377 12.09 3.11 -4.30
CA ARG A 377 13.27 3.28 -3.44
C ARG A 377 14.32 2.20 -3.72
N PHE A 378 13.92 0.93 -3.76
CA PHE A 378 14.82 -0.19 -4.03
C PHE A 378 15.52 -0.04 -5.40
N LYS A 379 14.82 0.49 -6.39
CA LYS A 379 15.38 0.80 -7.72
C LYS A 379 16.20 2.09 -7.77
N LYS A 380 16.41 2.75 -6.63
CA LYS A 380 17.09 4.06 -6.51
C LYS A 380 16.44 5.16 -7.37
N VAL A 381 15.16 5.04 -7.68
CA VAL A 381 14.39 6.07 -8.43
C VAL A 381 14.01 7.22 -7.50
N LEU A 382 13.66 6.91 -6.25
CA LEU A 382 13.34 7.91 -5.23
C LEU A 382 14.28 7.78 -4.03
N PRO A 383 14.76 8.90 -3.46
CA PRO A 383 15.51 8.90 -2.21
C PRO A 383 14.66 8.31 -1.06
N ALA A 384 15.32 7.64 -0.10
CA ALA A 384 14.65 7.03 1.05
C ALA A 384 13.81 8.05 1.86
N LYS A 385 14.37 9.23 2.12
CA LYS A 385 13.71 10.30 2.87
C LYS A 385 12.43 10.77 2.18
N LEU A 386 12.49 11.00 0.87
CA LEU A 386 11.33 11.42 0.07
C LEU A 386 10.24 10.33 0.07
N THR A 387 10.64 9.07 -0.11
CA THR A 387 9.75 7.92 -0.09
C THR A 387 8.99 7.82 1.23
N PHE A 388 9.70 7.97 2.36
CA PHE A 388 9.07 7.96 3.69
C PHE A 388 8.22 9.20 3.94
N SER A 389 8.63 10.39 3.48
CA SER A 389 7.82 11.61 3.57
C SER A 389 6.49 11.49 2.80
N ILE A 390 6.48 10.92 1.60
CA ILE A 390 5.24 10.69 0.84
C ILE A 390 4.31 9.76 1.61
N TYR A 391 4.84 8.71 2.22
CA TYR A 391 4.06 7.80 3.05
C TYR A 391 3.51 8.48 4.31
N LEU A 392 4.32 9.28 5.00
CA LEU A 392 3.87 10.08 6.14
C LEU A 392 2.81 11.11 5.75
N LEU A 393 2.92 11.72 4.57
CA LEU A 393 1.94 12.68 4.08
C LEU A 393 0.56 12.04 3.90
N GLN A 394 0.48 10.79 3.43
CA GLN A 394 -0.80 10.08 3.29
C GLN A 394 -1.41 9.72 4.64
N ILE A 395 -0.57 9.28 5.58
CA ILE A 395 -0.97 9.06 6.96
C ILE A 395 -1.51 10.37 7.57
N TYR A 396 -0.79 11.47 7.34
CA TYR A 396 -1.19 12.79 7.82
C TYR A 396 -2.49 13.28 7.18
N ALA A 397 -2.68 13.08 5.87
CA ALA A 397 -3.92 13.40 5.18
C ALA A 397 -5.10 12.68 5.84
N THR A 398 -4.92 11.40 6.19
CA THR A 398 -5.92 10.61 6.92
C THR A 398 -6.18 11.20 8.32
N PHE A 399 -5.15 11.67 9.01
CA PHE A 399 -5.29 12.34 10.31
C PHE A 399 -5.96 13.71 10.24
N SER A 400 -5.67 14.48 9.19
CA SER A 400 -6.26 15.80 8.96
C SER A 400 -7.78 15.73 8.74
N ALA A 401 -8.29 14.54 8.44
CA ALA A 401 -9.72 14.28 8.37
C ALA A 401 -10.37 14.09 9.76
N ILE A 402 -9.62 13.91 10.84
CA ILE A 402 -10.19 13.74 12.20
C ILE A 402 -11.00 14.98 12.64
N PRO A 403 -10.50 16.23 12.52
CA PRO A 403 -11.31 17.40 12.80
C PRO A 403 -12.58 17.46 11.94
N LEU A 404 -12.50 17.02 10.68
CA LEU A 404 -13.64 16.95 9.77
C LEU A 404 -14.65 15.86 10.18
N ALA A 405 -14.20 14.85 10.90
CA ALA A 405 -15.02 13.78 11.48
C ALA A 405 -15.58 14.12 12.86
N PHE A 406 -15.44 15.37 13.35
CA PHE A 406 -15.91 15.73 14.69
C PHE A 406 -17.40 15.43 14.88
N ASP A 407 -18.23 15.76 13.90
CA ASP A 407 -19.67 15.47 13.92
C ASP A 407 -19.96 13.97 14.08
N LEU A 408 -19.22 13.13 13.33
CA LEU A 408 -19.32 11.67 13.42
C LEU A 408 -18.98 11.17 14.84
N PHE A 409 -17.90 11.66 15.43
CA PHE A 409 -17.49 11.24 16.78
C PHE A 409 -18.43 11.77 17.87
N ALA A 410 -18.93 12.99 17.70
CA ALA A 410 -19.88 13.61 18.62
C ALA A 410 -21.25 12.93 18.59
N SER A 411 -21.67 12.44 17.43
CA SER A 411 -22.92 11.70 17.24
C SER A 411 -22.86 10.27 17.78
N HIS A 412 -21.68 9.64 17.75
CA HIS A 412 -21.49 8.22 18.12
C HIS A 412 -20.52 8.03 19.30
N LYS A 413 -20.83 8.68 20.43
CA LYS A 413 -19.94 8.69 21.62
C LYS A 413 -19.77 7.30 22.23
N ALA A 414 -20.83 6.49 22.28
CA ALA A 414 -20.77 5.14 22.83
C ALA A 414 -19.84 4.26 21.98
N MET A 415 -19.95 4.36 20.65
CA MET A 415 -19.04 3.69 19.73
C MET A 415 -17.58 4.13 19.91
N CYS A 416 -17.33 5.43 20.12
CA CYS A 416 -15.99 5.95 20.43
C CYS A 416 -15.43 5.37 21.73
N GLY A 417 -16.25 5.31 22.79
CA GLY A 417 -15.89 4.69 24.07
C GLY A 417 -15.51 3.22 23.90
N MET A 418 -16.27 2.47 23.10
CA MET A 418 -15.96 1.08 22.78
C MET A 418 -14.63 0.92 22.05
N GLN A 419 -14.29 1.83 21.13
CA GLN A 419 -12.99 1.82 20.46
C GLN A 419 -11.83 2.14 21.40
N LEU A 420 -12.01 3.08 22.33
CA LEU A 420 -11.01 3.38 23.37
C LEU A 420 -10.78 2.16 24.28
N LEU A 421 -11.84 1.47 24.69
CA LEU A 421 -11.72 0.19 25.41
C LEU A 421 -10.96 -0.86 24.60
N GLY A 422 -11.19 -0.92 23.28
CA GLY A 422 -10.46 -1.80 22.37
C GLY A 422 -8.96 -1.48 22.32
N ILE A 423 -8.61 -0.19 22.27
CA ILE A 423 -7.22 0.27 22.38
C ILE A 423 -6.59 -0.21 23.69
N LEU A 424 -7.26 0.02 24.83
CA LEU A 424 -6.77 -0.40 26.15
C LEU A 424 -6.60 -1.93 26.22
N ALA A 425 -7.59 -2.69 25.74
CA ALA A 425 -7.54 -4.15 25.66
C ALA A 425 -6.32 -4.64 24.85
N ASN A 426 -6.01 -3.99 23.73
CA ASN A 426 -4.85 -4.31 22.91
C ASN A 426 -3.51 -3.88 23.53
N MET A 427 -3.49 -2.80 24.33
CA MET A 427 -2.31 -2.40 25.08
C MET A 427 -1.91 -3.43 26.16
N THR A 428 -2.82 -4.27 26.64
CA THR A 428 -2.48 -5.40 27.53
C THR A 428 -1.59 -6.46 26.87
N ARG A 429 -1.51 -6.47 25.53
CA ARG A 429 -0.83 -7.47 24.69
C ARG A 429 -1.33 -8.92 24.87
N LYS A 430 -2.37 -9.14 25.68
CA LYS A 430 -2.98 -10.45 25.90
C LYS A 430 -4.07 -10.69 24.84
N ARG A 431 -3.86 -11.66 23.95
CA ARG A 431 -4.79 -11.95 22.84
C ARG A 431 -6.21 -12.27 23.32
N TRP A 432 -6.35 -12.99 24.44
CA TRP A 432 -7.66 -13.35 24.98
C TRP A 432 -8.45 -12.13 25.50
N VAL A 433 -7.76 -11.10 26.01
CA VAL A 433 -8.42 -9.84 26.45
C VAL A 433 -8.98 -9.11 25.23
N HIS A 434 -8.23 -9.05 24.14
CA HIS A 434 -8.71 -8.46 22.89
C HIS A 434 -9.86 -9.29 22.28
N ALA A 435 -9.78 -10.62 22.34
CA ALA A 435 -10.86 -11.51 21.91
C ALA A 435 -12.14 -11.31 22.74
N ALA A 436 -12.03 -11.15 24.07
CA ALA A 436 -13.16 -10.84 24.93
C ALA A 436 -13.80 -9.49 24.55
N TRP A 437 -12.99 -8.48 24.25
CA TRP A 437 -13.50 -7.20 23.72
C TRP A 437 -14.20 -7.36 22.36
N CYS A 438 -13.67 -8.17 21.45
CA CYS A 438 -14.32 -8.48 20.17
C CYS A 438 -15.68 -9.19 20.38
N CYS A 439 -15.77 -10.13 21.32
CA CYS A 439 -17.02 -10.79 21.68
C CYS A 439 -18.03 -9.82 22.29
N LEU A 440 -17.56 -8.90 23.15
CA LEU A 440 -18.40 -7.84 23.71
C LEU A 440 -18.93 -6.91 22.61
N MET A 441 -18.07 -6.48 21.68
CA MET A 441 -18.46 -5.70 20.51
C MET A 441 -19.51 -6.43 19.67
N LEU A 442 -19.29 -7.72 19.34
CA LEU A 442 -20.27 -8.54 18.63
C LEU A 442 -21.60 -8.57 19.38
N TYR A 443 -21.58 -8.87 20.68
CA TYR A 443 -22.79 -8.95 21.50
C TYR A 443 -23.56 -7.64 21.50
N LEU A 444 -22.89 -6.53 21.82
CA LEU A 444 -23.54 -5.23 21.94
C LEU A 444 -24.01 -4.70 20.58
N VAL A 445 -23.16 -4.71 19.56
CA VAL A 445 -23.48 -4.10 18.25
C VAL A 445 -24.46 -4.97 17.46
N LYS A 446 -24.33 -6.31 17.49
CA LYS A 446 -25.18 -7.18 16.67
C LYS A 446 -26.47 -7.60 17.38
N PHE A 447 -26.45 -7.83 18.69
CA PHE A 447 -27.58 -8.39 19.44
C PHE A 447 -28.30 -7.39 20.36
N ARG A 448 -27.70 -6.22 20.65
CA ARG A 448 -28.33 -5.14 21.44
C ARG A 448 -28.51 -3.87 20.61
N GLN A 449 -29.40 -3.96 19.64
CA GLN A 449 -29.74 -2.84 18.74
C GLN A 449 -30.60 -1.76 19.42
N ASP A 450 -31.05 -2.00 20.66
CA ASP A 450 -31.78 -1.05 21.49
C ASP A 450 -30.89 0.06 22.10
N LEU A 451 -29.56 -0.08 22.01
CA LEU A 451 -28.62 0.91 22.52
C LEU A 451 -28.49 2.10 21.56
N GLU A 452 -28.46 3.31 22.11
CA GLU A 452 -28.09 4.52 21.37
C GLU A 452 -26.56 4.53 21.16
N TRP A 453 -26.13 4.43 19.90
CA TRP A 453 -24.73 4.18 19.51
C TRP A 453 -23.94 5.41 19.08
#